data_AF-A0A259NMM0-F1
#
_entry.id   AF-A0A259NMM0-F1
#
_cell.length_a   1.000
_cell.length_b   1.000
_cell.length_c   1.000
_cell.angle_alpha   90.00
_cell.angle_beta   90.00
_cell.angle_gamma   90.00
#
_symmetry.space_group_name_H-M   'P 1'
#
loop_
_entity.id
_entity.type
_entity.pdbx_description
1 polymer ?
#
loop_
_entity_poly.entity_id
_entity_poly.type
_entity_poly.pdbx_seq_one_letter_code
_entity_poly.pdbx_strand_id
1 'polypeptide(L)'
;MLLILKLVAGIVLGMLLGLYAPHWLTQILITFKALFGQLLFFTIPLLILFFITSGIAALPRNSGKLLGRTLGLAYVSTIAAGVLAFLIAALVIPMLAPAAADLAGTEGVNLVPYIEMNIPPVFSVMTALALAFVFGLGIASTRAVALQQLSDQGRDIIQLLLSKVIIPLLPLYIAGVFAQMAAAGTVFVTLKTFGIVLILAILLHWAWIITLFVIAGIKAGKSPFTLIRNMLPAYFT
;
A
#
# COMPACT_ATOMS: atom_id res chain seq x y z
N MET A 1 5.64 5.96 15.24
CA MET A 1 6.68 5.01 15.72
C MET A 1 6.13 3.78 16.44
N LEU A 2 5.18 3.90 17.39
CA LEU A 2 4.58 2.74 18.08
C LEU A 2 3.93 1.71 17.14
N LEU A 3 3.33 2.15 16.02
CA LEU A 3 2.71 1.23 15.06
C LEU A 3 3.75 0.30 14.41
N ILE A 4 4.88 0.84 13.93
CA ILE A 4 5.94 0.05 13.29
C ILE A 4 6.42 -1.06 14.23
N LEU A 5 6.63 -0.74 15.51
CA LEU A 5 6.99 -1.74 16.52
C LEU A 5 5.92 -2.81 16.68
N LYS A 6 4.63 -2.44 16.69
CA LYS A 6 3.52 -3.41 16.72
C LYS A 6 3.49 -4.29 15.48
N LEU A 7 3.77 -3.73 14.29
CA LEU A 7 3.81 -4.52 13.05
C LEU A 7 4.98 -5.52 13.08
N VAL A 8 6.17 -5.08 13.49
CA VAL A 8 7.33 -5.97 13.65
C VAL A 8 7.05 -7.05 14.69
N ALA A 9 6.43 -6.70 15.82
CA ALA A 9 6.00 -7.69 16.80
C ALA A 9 5.00 -8.70 16.21
N GLY A 10 4.04 -8.24 15.40
CA GLY A 10 3.11 -9.11 14.68
C GLY A 10 3.83 -10.09 13.74
N ILE A 11 4.83 -9.63 12.99
CA ILE A 11 5.67 -10.48 12.11
C ILE A 11 6.37 -11.56 12.93
N VAL A 12 7.08 -11.17 14.00
CA VAL A 12 7.87 -12.08 14.83
C VAL A 12 6.96 -13.08 15.55
N LEU A 13 5.89 -12.61 16.20
CA LEU A 13 4.95 -13.47 16.89
C LEU A 13 4.23 -14.42 15.92
N GLY A 14 3.80 -13.93 14.76
CA GLY A 14 3.20 -14.75 13.72
C GLY A 14 4.13 -15.88 13.28
N MET A 15 5.39 -15.55 13.00
CA MET A 15 6.40 -16.54 12.62
C MET A 15 6.62 -17.59 13.71
N LEU A 16 6.80 -17.17 14.97
CA LEU A 16 6.98 -18.10 16.10
C LEU A 16 5.77 -19.02 16.28
N LEU A 17 4.56 -18.48 16.20
CA LEU A 17 3.34 -19.28 16.30
C LEU A 17 3.22 -20.26 15.13
N GLY A 18 3.50 -19.85 13.90
CA GLY A 18 3.43 -20.75 12.75
C GLY A 18 4.48 -21.87 12.77
N LEU A 19 5.64 -21.64 13.39
CA LEU A 19 6.72 -22.64 13.48
C LEU A 19 6.55 -23.62 14.67
N TYR A 20 6.08 -23.12 15.82
CA TYR A 20 6.14 -23.88 17.08
C TYR A 20 4.78 -24.15 17.72
N ALA A 21 3.72 -23.41 17.37
CA ALA A 21 2.41 -23.61 17.97
C ALA A 21 1.68 -24.81 17.36
N PRO A 22 0.78 -25.46 18.12
CA PRO A 22 -0.05 -26.52 17.57
C PRO A 22 -0.98 -25.97 16.47
N HIS A 23 -1.26 -26.80 15.46
CA HIS A 23 -2.03 -26.39 14.28
C HIS A 23 -3.36 -25.71 14.59
N TRP A 24 -4.07 -26.16 15.62
CA TRP A 24 -5.36 -25.57 15.98
C TRP A 24 -5.25 -24.10 16.41
N LEU A 25 -4.17 -23.74 17.12
CA LEU A 25 -3.94 -22.36 17.54
C LEU A 25 -3.55 -21.49 16.36
N THR A 26 -2.70 -22.01 15.47
CA THR A 26 -2.31 -21.34 14.22
C THR A 26 -3.52 -21.11 13.30
N GLN A 27 -4.43 -22.08 13.20
CA GLN A 27 -5.66 -21.96 12.42
C GLN A 27 -6.62 -20.88 12.94
N ILE A 28 -6.67 -20.64 14.27
CA ILE A 28 -7.44 -19.51 14.83
C ILE A 28 -6.90 -18.17 14.29
N LEU A 29 -5.58 -17.99 14.29
CA LEU A 29 -4.94 -16.79 13.73
C LEU A 29 -5.22 -16.65 12.22
N ILE A 30 -5.14 -17.75 11.47
CA ILE A 30 -5.43 -17.77 10.03
C ILE A 30 -6.91 -17.42 9.76
N THR A 31 -7.82 -17.87 10.62
CA THR A 31 -9.25 -17.52 10.56
C THR A 31 -9.47 -16.04 10.77
N PHE A 32 -8.86 -15.46 11.80
CA PHE A 32 -8.89 -14.01 12.00
C PHE A 32 -8.34 -13.27 10.77
N LYS A 33 -7.19 -13.72 10.24
CA LYS A 33 -6.57 -13.12 9.04
C LYS A 33 -7.51 -13.18 7.83
N ALA A 34 -8.23 -14.28 7.61
CA ALA A 34 -9.19 -14.40 6.52
C ALA A 34 -10.36 -13.41 6.67
N LEU A 35 -11.02 -13.40 7.83
CA LEU A 35 -12.17 -12.54 8.10
C LEU A 35 -11.80 -11.05 8.05
N PHE A 36 -10.72 -10.67 8.74
CA PHE A 36 -10.25 -9.29 8.75
C PHE A 36 -9.75 -8.84 7.37
N GLY A 37 -9.07 -9.73 6.64
CA GLY A 37 -8.62 -9.45 5.27
C GLY A 37 -9.78 -9.06 4.36
N GLN A 38 -10.90 -9.76 4.46
CA GLN A 38 -12.10 -9.43 3.66
C GLN A 38 -12.69 -8.06 4.04
N LEU A 39 -12.79 -7.75 5.33
CA LEU A 39 -13.22 -6.42 5.77
C LEU A 39 -12.29 -5.32 5.24
N LEU A 40 -10.98 -5.56 5.25
CA LEU A 40 -9.98 -4.63 4.72
C LEU A 40 -10.17 -4.43 3.21
N PHE A 41 -10.26 -5.51 2.42
CA PHE A 41 -10.48 -5.45 0.97
C PHE A 41 -11.83 -4.82 0.58
N PHE A 42 -12.87 -5.03 1.39
CA PHE A 42 -14.15 -4.34 1.24
C PHE A 42 -14.04 -2.83 1.45
N THR A 43 -13.20 -2.40 2.39
CA THR A 43 -13.03 -1.00 2.78
C THR A 43 -12.14 -0.21 1.82
N ILE A 44 -11.17 -0.84 1.14
CA ILE A 44 -10.26 -0.16 0.19
C ILE A 44 -10.99 0.65 -0.89
N PRO A 45 -12.00 0.10 -1.61
CA PRO A 45 -12.76 0.87 -2.59
C PRO A 45 -13.48 2.09 -2.00
N LEU A 46 -13.98 1.98 -0.76
CA LEU A 46 -14.65 3.09 -0.07
C LEU A 46 -13.65 4.18 0.36
N LEU A 47 -12.46 3.77 0.83
CA LEU A 47 -11.36 4.70 1.10
C LEU A 47 -11.06 5.54 -0.14
N ILE A 48 -10.83 4.87 -1.27
CA ILE A 48 -10.55 5.53 -2.55
C ILE A 48 -11.69 6.47 -2.93
N LEU A 49 -12.93 5.98 -2.92
CA LEU A 49 -14.10 6.76 -3.29
C LEU A 49 -14.20 8.05 -2.47
N PHE A 50 -14.26 7.95 -1.15
CA PHE A 50 -14.51 9.12 -0.31
C PHE A 50 -13.29 10.04 -0.16
N PHE A 51 -12.09 9.50 0.04
CA PHE A 51 -10.89 10.33 0.20
C PHE A 51 -10.54 11.09 -1.08
N ILE A 52 -10.56 10.41 -2.23
CA ILE A 52 -10.20 11.05 -3.50
C ILE A 52 -11.31 12.00 -3.96
N THR A 53 -12.59 11.63 -3.81
CA THR A 53 -13.70 12.56 -4.13
C THR A 53 -13.61 13.82 -3.29
N SER A 54 -13.50 13.70 -1.98
CA SER A 54 -13.35 14.83 -1.05
C SER A 54 -12.12 15.68 -1.38
N GLY A 55 -10.96 15.04 -1.61
CA GLY A 55 -9.71 15.73 -1.93
C GLY A 55 -9.76 16.52 -3.25
N ILE A 56 -10.37 15.95 -4.30
CA ILE A 56 -10.52 16.64 -5.58
C ILE A 56 -11.58 17.75 -5.49
N ALA A 57 -12.71 17.48 -4.80
CA ALA A 57 -13.79 18.46 -4.62
C ALA A 57 -13.34 19.71 -3.85
N ALA A 58 -12.35 19.58 -2.96
CA ALA A 58 -11.79 20.69 -2.17
C ALA A 58 -10.85 21.61 -2.96
N LEU A 59 -10.54 21.31 -4.22
CA LEU A 59 -9.59 22.11 -5.00
C LEU A 59 -10.14 23.52 -5.33
N PRO A 60 -9.30 24.58 -5.27
CA PRO A 60 -9.72 25.94 -5.62
C PRO A 60 -10.25 26.07 -7.06
N ARG A 61 -11.12 27.07 -7.30
CA ARG A 61 -11.70 27.36 -8.62
C ARG A 61 -10.64 27.37 -9.74
N ASN A 62 -11.01 26.87 -10.90
CA ASN A 62 -10.17 26.78 -12.11
C ASN A 62 -8.86 25.99 -11.95
N SER A 63 -8.69 25.24 -10.85
CA SER A 63 -7.56 24.33 -10.69
C SER A 63 -7.63 23.12 -11.62
N GLY A 64 -8.75 22.86 -12.31
CA GLY A 64 -8.88 21.71 -13.22
C GLY A 64 -7.79 21.64 -14.30
N LYS A 65 -7.37 22.80 -14.84
CA LYS A 65 -6.25 22.87 -15.81
C LYS A 65 -4.90 22.58 -15.16
N LEU A 66 -4.69 23.06 -13.94
CA LEU A 66 -3.48 22.78 -13.17
C LEU A 66 -3.43 21.30 -12.77
N LEU A 67 -4.53 20.78 -12.24
CA LEU A 67 -4.74 19.38 -11.87
C LEU A 67 -4.46 18.47 -13.07
N GLY A 68 -5.05 18.74 -14.24
CA GLY A 68 -4.81 17.96 -15.45
C GLY A 68 -3.34 17.95 -15.88
N ARG A 69 -2.65 19.10 -15.81
CA ARG A 69 -1.20 19.17 -16.09
C ARG A 69 -0.37 18.39 -15.08
N THR A 70 -0.67 18.53 -13.79
CA THR A 70 0.03 17.81 -12.72
C THR A 70 -0.22 16.31 -12.82
N LEU A 71 -1.44 15.88 -13.12
CA LEU A 71 -1.78 14.47 -13.39
C LEU A 71 -1.04 13.95 -14.60
N GLY A 72 -1.02 14.67 -15.72
CA GLY A 72 -0.28 14.26 -16.91
C GLY A 72 1.21 14.06 -16.61
N LEU A 73 1.83 15.01 -15.90
CA LEU A 73 3.21 14.91 -15.48
C LEU A 73 3.45 13.76 -14.50
N ALA A 74 2.53 13.53 -13.55
CA ALA A 74 2.60 12.42 -12.60
C ALA A 74 2.45 11.05 -13.28
N TYR A 75 1.57 10.91 -14.26
CA TYR A 75 1.41 9.67 -15.02
C TYR A 75 2.64 9.36 -15.87
N VAL A 76 3.16 10.35 -16.60
CA VAL A 76 4.39 10.19 -17.37
C VAL A 76 5.57 9.83 -16.45
N SER A 77 5.69 10.51 -15.31
CA SER A 77 6.70 10.18 -14.30
C SER A 77 6.52 8.77 -13.75
N THR A 78 5.30 8.33 -13.47
CA THR A 78 5.00 7.00 -12.94
C THR A 78 5.35 5.92 -13.95
N ILE A 79 5.00 6.12 -15.22
CA ILE A 79 5.34 5.18 -16.30
C ILE A 79 6.86 5.11 -16.47
N ALA A 80 7.55 6.25 -16.53
CA ALA A 80 9.00 6.29 -16.66
C ALA A 80 9.70 5.61 -15.48
N ALA A 81 9.29 5.90 -14.25
CA ALA A 81 9.80 5.25 -13.04
C ALA A 81 9.52 3.75 -13.04
N GLY A 82 8.32 3.33 -13.45
CA GLY A 82 7.91 1.93 -13.53
C GLY A 82 8.70 1.15 -14.56
N VAL A 83 8.95 1.72 -15.74
CA VAL A 83 9.79 1.11 -16.78
C VAL A 83 11.23 0.97 -16.28
N LEU A 84 11.80 2.02 -15.69
CA LEU A 84 13.15 1.98 -15.12
C LEU A 84 13.27 0.94 -14.00
N ALA A 85 12.28 0.88 -13.11
CA ALA A 85 12.23 -0.10 -12.04
C ALA A 85 12.11 -1.52 -12.58
N PHE A 86 11.28 -1.73 -13.61
CA PHE A 86 11.15 -3.03 -14.30
C PHE A 86 12.47 -3.48 -14.92
N LEU A 87 13.14 -2.61 -15.68
CA LEU A 87 14.41 -2.93 -16.33
C LEU A 87 15.49 -3.30 -15.30
N ILE A 88 15.60 -2.52 -14.21
CA ILE A 88 16.59 -2.79 -13.16
C ILE A 88 16.22 -4.06 -12.39
N ALA A 89 14.96 -4.25 -12.04
CA ALA A 89 14.49 -5.45 -11.35
C ALA A 89 14.71 -6.72 -12.18
N ALA A 90 14.43 -6.67 -13.48
CA ALA A 90 14.62 -7.80 -14.39
C ALA A 90 16.09 -8.23 -14.52
N LEU A 91 17.04 -7.29 -14.35
CA LEU A 91 18.47 -7.58 -14.38
C LEU A 91 19.02 -8.00 -13.00
N VAL A 92 18.59 -7.32 -11.94
CA VAL A 92 19.19 -7.45 -10.60
C VAL A 92 18.57 -8.58 -9.78
N ILE A 93 17.25 -8.78 -9.84
CA ILE A 93 16.57 -9.79 -9.01
C ILE A 93 17.08 -11.21 -9.32
N PRO A 94 17.24 -11.65 -10.59
CA PRO A 94 17.74 -12.99 -10.88
C PRO A 94 19.16 -13.25 -10.39
N MET A 95 19.98 -12.21 -10.19
CA MET A 95 21.36 -12.34 -9.69
C MET A 95 21.42 -12.44 -8.16
N LEU A 96 20.42 -11.89 -7.46
CA LEU A 96 20.42 -11.76 -6.00
C LEU A 96 19.47 -12.75 -5.31
N ALA A 97 18.37 -13.12 -5.96
CA ALA A 97 17.40 -14.05 -5.43
C ALA A 97 17.72 -15.48 -5.89
N PRO A 98 17.64 -16.48 -4.99
CA PRO A 98 17.81 -17.89 -5.37
C PRO A 98 16.78 -18.28 -6.44
N ALA A 99 17.18 -19.17 -7.37
CA ALA A 99 16.28 -19.67 -8.39
C ALA A 99 15.08 -20.37 -7.73
N ALA A 100 13.89 -20.23 -8.32
CA ALA A 100 12.66 -20.83 -7.79
C ALA A 100 12.75 -22.36 -7.60
N ALA A 101 13.74 -23.03 -8.20
CA ALA A 101 14.02 -24.45 -8.05
C ALA A 101 14.56 -24.83 -6.65
N ASP A 102 15.19 -23.91 -5.91
CA ASP A 102 15.67 -24.15 -4.53
C ASP A 102 14.54 -24.12 -3.48
N LEU A 103 13.29 -23.92 -3.93
CA LEU A 103 12.10 -23.76 -3.07
C LEU A 103 11.36 -25.07 -2.81
N ALA A 104 11.73 -26.14 -3.50
CA ALA A 104 11.15 -27.48 -3.35
C ALA A 104 11.86 -28.23 -2.22
N GLY A 105 11.60 -27.85 -0.97
CA GLY A 105 12.28 -28.51 0.15
C GLY A 105 11.67 -28.36 1.55
N THR A 106 10.58 -27.63 1.74
CA THR A 106 9.97 -27.50 3.07
C THR A 106 8.69 -28.32 3.16
N GLU A 107 8.72 -29.38 3.97
CA GLU A 107 7.56 -30.13 4.46
C GLU A 107 6.71 -29.25 5.38
N GLY A 108 6.02 -28.26 4.80
CA GLY A 108 5.08 -27.39 5.48
C GLY A 108 3.65 -27.88 5.32
N VAL A 109 2.81 -27.63 6.32
CA VAL A 109 1.37 -27.91 6.26
C VAL A 109 0.62 -26.64 5.85
N ASN A 110 -0.12 -26.73 4.76
CA ASN A 110 -1.00 -25.65 4.32
C ASN A 110 -2.27 -25.62 5.17
N LEU A 111 -2.22 -24.84 6.25
CA LEU A 111 -3.37 -24.64 7.13
C LEU A 111 -4.40 -23.70 6.49
N VAL A 112 -5.66 -24.15 6.52
CA VAL A 112 -6.84 -23.38 6.11
C VAL A 112 -7.55 -22.80 7.33
N PRO A 113 -8.25 -21.66 7.19
CA PRO A 113 -9.07 -21.10 8.26
C PRO A 113 -10.21 -22.05 8.64
N TYR A 114 -10.69 -21.95 9.89
CA TYR A 114 -11.87 -22.68 10.36
C TYR A 114 -13.17 -22.12 9.79
N ILE A 115 -13.21 -20.81 9.57
CA ILE A 115 -14.36 -20.09 9.06
C ILE A 115 -13.92 -19.30 7.85
N GLU A 116 -14.59 -19.54 6.74
CA GLU A 116 -14.50 -18.71 5.54
C GLU A 116 -15.82 -17.96 5.39
N MET A 117 -15.73 -16.64 5.28
CA MET A 117 -16.83 -15.81 4.80
C MET A 117 -16.57 -15.47 3.33
N ASN A 118 -17.57 -14.96 2.64
CA ASN A 118 -17.39 -14.38 1.31
C ASN A 118 -18.01 -12.98 1.31
N ILE A 119 -17.24 -12.02 1.81
CA ILE A 119 -17.60 -10.60 1.72
C ILE A 119 -16.89 -10.04 0.48
N PRO A 120 -17.57 -9.97 -0.69
CA PRO A 120 -16.96 -9.38 -1.88
C PRO A 120 -16.71 -7.89 -1.67
N PRO A 121 -15.70 -7.30 -2.33
CA PRO A 121 -15.51 -5.85 -2.30
C PRO A 121 -16.74 -5.14 -2.91
N VAL A 122 -17.09 -3.96 -2.39
CA VAL A 122 -18.25 -3.17 -2.85
C VAL A 122 -18.21 -2.94 -4.36
N PHE A 123 -17.03 -2.63 -4.88
CA PHE A 123 -16.69 -2.54 -6.30
C PHE A 123 -15.17 -2.67 -6.46
N SER A 124 -14.69 -2.82 -7.70
CA SER A 124 -13.26 -2.90 -7.97
C SER A 124 -12.53 -1.59 -7.63
N VAL A 125 -11.23 -1.68 -7.35
CA VAL A 125 -10.36 -0.52 -7.12
C VAL A 125 -10.40 0.48 -8.28
N MET A 126 -10.43 -0.02 -9.52
CA MET A 126 -10.49 0.84 -10.71
C MET A 126 -11.84 1.54 -10.84
N THR A 127 -12.93 0.84 -10.51
CA THR A 127 -14.27 1.44 -10.46
C THR A 127 -14.33 2.54 -9.39
N ALA A 128 -13.77 2.29 -8.20
CA ALA A 128 -13.69 3.28 -7.13
C ALA A 128 -12.94 4.54 -7.57
N LEU A 129 -11.80 4.37 -8.23
CA LEU A 129 -11.00 5.48 -8.77
C LEU A 129 -11.79 6.27 -9.81
N ALA A 130 -12.38 5.59 -10.81
CA ALA A 130 -13.15 6.24 -11.86
C ALA A 130 -14.32 7.06 -11.29
N LEU A 131 -15.09 6.48 -10.36
CA LEU A 131 -16.16 7.19 -9.66
C LEU A 131 -15.63 8.39 -8.88
N ALA A 132 -14.52 8.22 -8.15
CA ALA A 132 -13.96 9.29 -7.35
C ALA A 132 -13.52 10.50 -8.19
N PHE A 133 -12.95 10.27 -9.36
CA PHE A 133 -12.58 11.34 -10.30
C PHE A 133 -13.82 12.00 -10.90
N VAL A 134 -14.81 11.22 -11.36
CA VAL A 134 -16.05 11.75 -11.95
C VAL A 134 -16.80 12.61 -10.94
N PHE A 135 -17.04 12.10 -9.73
CA PHE A 135 -17.71 12.86 -8.68
C PHE A 135 -16.85 14.01 -8.17
N GLY A 136 -15.56 13.82 -7.94
CA GLY A 136 -14.68 14.88 -7.45
C GLY A 136 -14.62 16.09 -8.38
N LEU A 137 -14.37 15.86 -9.68
CA LEU A 137 -14.37 16.91 -10.71
C LEU A 137 -15.77 17.47 -10.95
N GLY A 138 -16.79 16.62 -10.93
CA GLY A 138 -18.19 16.99 -11.06
C GLY A 138 -18.64 17.95 -9.95
N ILE A 139 -18.33 17.65 -8.69
CA ILE A 139 -18.62 18.50 -7.54
C ILE A 139 -17.89 19.84 -7.65
N ALA A 140 -16.59 19.81 -7.95
CA ALA A 140 -15.78 21.03 -8.09
C ALA A 140 -16.28 21.96 -9.21
N SER A 141 -16.78 21.39 -10.31
CA SER A 141 -17.30 22.16 -11.46
C SER A 141 -18.73 22.65 -11.28
N THR A 142 -19.62 21.82 -10.72
CA THR A 142 -21.05 22.12 -10.56
C THR A 142 -21.40 22.82 -9.25
N ARG A 143 -20.48 22.84 -8.27
CA ARG A 143 -20.70 23.37 -6.91
C ARG A 143 -21.80 22.62 -6.15
N ALA A 144 -21.85 21.30 -6.31
CA ALA A 144 -22.79 20.44 -5.61
C ALA A 144 -22.44 20.33 -4.11
N VAL A 145 -22.82 21.33 -3.31
CA VAL A 145 -22.48 21.44 -1.88
C VAL A 145 -22.92 20.20 -1.09
N ALA A 146 -24.12 19.67 -1.37
CA ALA A 146 -24.63 18.48 -0.69
C ALA A 146 -23.77 17.23 -0.97
N LEU A 147 -23.31 17.03 -2.21
CA LEU A 147 -22.45 15.91 -2.58
C LEU A 147 -21.03 16.07 -2.01
N GLN A 148 -20.54 17.31 -1.89
CA GLN A 148 -19.28 17.60 -1.21
C GLN A 148 -19.37 17.21 0.27
N GLN A 149 -20.41 17.68 0.96
CA GLN A 149 -20.65 17.35 2.37
C GLN A 149 -20.81 15.85 2.59
N LEU A 150 -21.55 15.15 1.73
CA LEU A 150 -21.68 13.69 1.77
C LEU A 150 -20.30 13.02 1.63
N SER A 151 -19.47 13.49 0.71
CA SER A 151 -18.14 12.92 0.46
C SER A 151 -17.21 13.14 1.66
N ASP A 152 -17.25 14.32 2.26
CA ASP A 152 -16.46 14.67 3.44
C ASP A 152 -16.90 13.84 4.67
N GLN A 153 -18.20 13.73 4.91
CA GLN A 153 -18.74 12.91 6.00
C GLN A 153 -18.45 11.42 5.79
N GLY A 154 -18.58 10.93 4.56
CA GLY A 154 -18.19 9.56 4.21
C GLY A 154 -16.70 9.31 4.47
N ARG A 155 -15.83 10.25 4.09
CA ARG A 155 -14.39 10.18 4.38
C ARG A 155 -14.14 10.09 5.89
N ASP A 156 -14.83 10.89 6.69
CA ASP A 156 -14.67 10.92 8.14
C ASP A 156 -15.14 9.61 8.81
N ILE A 157 -16.23 9.01 8.33
CA ILE A 157 -16.69 7.68 8.77
C ILE A 157 -15.64 6.61 8.47
N ILE A 158 -15.10 6.61 7.24
CA ILE A 158 -14.07 5.64 6.86
C ILE A 158 -12.76 5.88 7.62
N GLN A 159 -12.40 7.14 7.89
CA GLN A 159 -11.25 7.49 8.74
C GLN A 159 -11.41 6.96 10.17
N LEU A 160 -12.63 7.00 10.72
CA LEU A 160 -12.93 6.44 12.03
C LEU A 160 -12.77 4.91 12.02
N LEU A 161 -13.34 4.24 11.02
CA LEU A 161 -13.16 2.79 10.83
C LEU A 161 -11.68 2.43 10.72
N LEU A 162 -10.91 3.18 9.92
CA LEU A 162 -9.48 2.95 9.73
C LEU A 162 -8.71 3.09 11.05
N SER A 163 -8.90 4.19 11.76
CA SER A 163 -8.13 4.52 12.97
C SER A 163 -8.51 3.69 14.20
N LYS A 164 -9.78 3.31 14.34
CA LYS A 164 -10.29 2.60 15.52
C LYS A 164 -10.36 1.09 15.35
N VAL A 165 -10.52 0.59 14.12
CA VAL A 165 -10.71 -0.84 13.87
C VAL A 165 -9.55 -1.39 13.06
N ILE A 166 -9.29 -0.85 11.86
CA ILE A 166 -8.33 -1.47 10.94
C ILE A 166 -6.89 -1.36 11.46
N ILE A 167 -6.40 -0.15 11.73
CA ILE A 167 -5.00 0.07 12.16
C ILE A 167 -4.66 -0.69 13.46
N PRO A 168 -5.50 -0.68 14.51
CA PRO A 168 -5.22 -1.43 15.75
C PRO A 168 -5.18 -2.96 15.57
N LEU A 169 -5.99 -3.50 14.64
CA LEU A 169 -6.06 -4.94 14.36
C LEU A 169 -5.05 -5.41 13.31
N LEU A 170 -4.46 -4.49 12.55
CA LEU A 170 -3.49 -4.78 11.50
C LEU A 170 -2.29 -5.62 11.98
N PRO A 171 -1.69 -5.39 13.18
CA PRO A 171 -0.65 -6.26 13.71
C PRO A 171 -1.07 -7.73 13.85
N LEU A 172 -2.31 -7.99 14.29
CA LEU A 172 -2.85 -9.35 14.45
C LEU A 172 -3.10 -10.01 13.10
N TYR A 173 -3.58 -9.23 12.11
CA TYR A 173 -3.70 -9.71 10.74
C TYR A 173 -2.35 -10.11 10.16
N ILE A 174 -1.32 -9.27 10.33
CA ILE A 174 0.05 -9.58 9.90
C ILE A 174 0.54 -10.84 10.61
N ALA A 175 0.30 -10.98 11.92
CA ALA A 175 0.66 -12.20 12.64
C ALA A 175 0.02 -13.45 12.00
N GLY A 176 -1.26 -13.39 11.62
CA GLY A 176 -1.92 -14.49 10.90
C GLY A 176 -1.35 -14.78 9.51
N VAL A 177 -0.92 -13.74 8.76
CA VAL A 177 -0.24 -13.93 7.46
C VAL A 177 1.09 -14.66 7.65
N PHE A 178 1.93 -14.20 8.57
CA PHE A 178 3.24 -14.80 8.83
C PHE A 178 3.13 -16.18 9.47
N ALA A 179 2.13 -16.41 10.32
CA ALA A 179 1.85 -17.73 10.89
C ALA A 179 1.46 -18.75 9.80
N GLN A 180 0.63 -18.34 8.83
CA GLN A 180 0.29 -19.19 7.69
C GLN A 180 1.52 -19.55 6.85
N MET A 181 2.34 -18.55 6.51
CA MET A 181 3.55 -18.76 5.72
C MET A 181 4.59 -19.61 6.46
N ALA A 182 4.70 -19.44 7.78
CA ALA A 182 5.60 -20.21 8.62
C ALA A 182 5.16 -21.68 8.72
N ALA A 183 3.86 -21.94 8.92
CA ALA A 183 3.32 -23.29 8.90
C ALA A 183 3.49 -23.97 7.54
N ALA A 184 3.40 -23.21 6.44
CA ALA A 184 3.66 -23.67 5.09
C ALA A 184 5.16 -23.82 4.74
N GLY A 185 6.07 -23.46 5.65
CA GLY A 185 7.53 -23.54 5.44
C GLY A 185 8.10 -22.48 4.49
N THR A 186 7.28 -21.55 3.98
CA THR A 186 7.70 -20.57 2.97
C THR A 186 8.23 -19.25 3.56
N VAL A 187 8.03 -19.01 4.86
CA VAL A 187 8.27 -17.71 5.49
C VAL A 187 9.68 -17.15 5.30
N PHE A 188 10.73 -17.97 5.49
CA PHE A 188 12.13 -17.52 5.41
C PHE A 188 12.54 -17.18 3.97
N VAL A 189 12.11 -18.01 3.02
CA VAL A 189 12.33 -17.76 1.59
C VAL A 189 11.64 -16.45 1.21
N THR A 190 10.36 -16.30 1.55
CA THR A 190 9.62 -15.10 1.18
C THR A 190 10.23 -13.86 1.80
N LEU A 191 10.67 -13.90 3.08
CA LEU A 191 11.36 -12.78 3.71
C LEU A 191 12.69 -12.44 3.03
N LYS A 192 13.49 -13.44 2.64
CA LYS A 192 14.75 -13.21 1.92
C LYS A 192 14.50 -12.52 0.58
N THR A 193 13.60 -13.06 -0.23
CA THR A 193 13.27 -12.50 -1.55
C THR A 193 12.64 -11.12 -1.42
N PHE A 194 11.68 -10.96 -0.50
CA PHE A 194 11.03 -9.68 -0.25
C PHE A 194 12.01 -8.63 0.28
N GLY A 195 12.98 -9.02 1.13
CA GLY A 195 14.01 -8.13 1.63
C GLY A 195 14.90 -7.56 0.52
N ILE A 196 15.32 -8.41 -0.43
CA ILE A 196 16.09 -7.97 -1.61
C ILE A 196 15.27 -6.98 -2.45
N VAL A 197 14.00 -7.33 -2.73
CA VAL A 197 13.09 -6.48 -3.50
C VAL A 197 12.86 -5.15 -2.78
N LEU A 198 12.69 -5.15 -1.46
CA LEU A 198 12.47 -3.95 -0.65
C LEU A 198 13.70 -3.01 -0.68
N ILE A 199 14.91 -3.55 -0.50
CA ILE A 199 16.15 -2.75 -0.58
C ILE A 199 16.27 -2.13 -1.97
N LEU A 200 16.07 -2.92 -3.03
CA LEU A 200 16.11 -2.42 -4.41
C LEU A 200 15.06 -1.33 -4.63
N ALA A 201 13.84 -1.51 -4.14
CA ALA A 201 12.77 -0.52 -4.25
C ALA A 201 13.14 0.80 -3.56
N ILE A 202 13.72 0.75 -2.36
CA ILE A 202 14.18 1.95 -1.64
C ILE A 202 15.29 2.66 -2.43
N LEU A 203 16.29 1.93 -2.92
CA LEU A 203 17.38 2.50 -3.71
C LEU A 203 16.86 3.17 -4.98
N LEU A 204 15.95 2.52 -5.71
CA LEU A 204 15.32 3.08 -6.90
C LEU A 204 14.46 4.31 -6.58
N HIS A 205 13.76 4.30 -5.44
CA HIS A 205 12.98 5.44 -5.00
C HIS A 205 13.87 6.66 -4.75
N TRP A 206 15.00 6.49 -4.07
CA TRP A 206 15.98 7.55 -3.85
C TRP A 206 16.62 8.02 -5.17
N ALA A 207 17.01 7.09 -6.05
CA ALA A 207 17.55 7.42 -7.37
C ALA A 207 16.56 8.24 -8.21
N TRP A 208 15.27 7.88 -8.16
CA TRP A 208 14.22 8.62 -8.87
C TRP A 208 13.98 10.01 -8.28
N ILE A 209 13.93 10.14 -6.95
CA ILE A 209 13.84 11.45 -6.27
C ILE A 209 15.01 12.34 -6.68
N ILE A 210 16.24 11.84 -6.59
CA ILE A 210 17.43 12.60 -6.99
C ILE A 210 17.31 13.07 -8.44
N THR A 211 16.90 12.18 -9.35
CA THR A 211 16.70 12.50 -10.76
C THR A 211 15.68 13.63 -10.95
N LEU A 212 14.52 13.55 -10.30
CA LEU A 212 13.48 14.58 -10.40
C LEU A 212 13.96 15.93 -9.86
N PHE A 213 14.64 15.95 -8.73
CA PHE A 213 15.13 17.18 -8.09
C PHE A 213 16.32 17.80 -8.83
N VAL A 214 17.16 16.99 -9.48
CA VAL A 214 18.20 17.47 -10.39
C VAL A 214 17.59 18.16 -11.59
N ILE A 215 16.62 17.52 -12.26
CA ILE A 215 15.90 18.12 -13.41
C ILE A 215 15.20 19.42 -13.00
N ALA A 216 14.53 19.42 -11.84
CA ALA A 216 13.85 20.60 -11.32
C ALA A 216 14.83 21.73 -10.97
N GLY A 217 15.96 21.42 -10.33
CA GLY A 217 17.00 22.39 -9.99
C GLY A 217 17.62 23.05 -11.22
N ILE A 218 17.94 22.25 -12.25
CA ILE A 218 18.46 22.76 -13.53
C ILE A 218 17.45 23.72 -14.17
N LYS A 219 16.17 23.36 -14.25
CA LYS A 219 15.12 24.22 -14.84
C LYS A 219 14.84 25.48 -14.03
N ALA A 220 14.97 25.42 -12.70
CA ALA A 220 14.68 26.54 -11.81
C ALA A 220 15.89 27.44 -11.53
N GLY A 221 17.08 27.11 -12.05
CA GLY A 221 18.33 27.80 -11.73
C GLY A 221 18.73 27.70 -10.26
N LYS A 222 18.30 26.64 -9.57
CA LYS A 222 18.55 26.41 -8.14
C LYS A 222 19.37 25.14 -7.93
N SER A 223 20.23 25.14 -6.91
CA SER A 223 21.00 23.94 -6.54
C SER A 223 20.06 22.77 -6.17
N PRO A 224 20.15 21.61 -6.86
CA PRO A 224 19.36 20.41 -6.55
C PRO A 224 19.53 19.94 -5.10
N PHE A 225 20.74 20.04 -4.56
CA PHE A 225 21.04 19.68 -3.17
C PHE A 225 20.23 20.51 -2.17
N THR A 226 20.06 21.81 -2.45
CA THR A 226 19.24 22.68 -1.61
C THR A 226 17.77 22.26 -1.65
N LEU A 227 17.27 21.87 -2.83
CA LEU A 227 15.88 21.43 -2.99
C LEU A 227 15.62 20.09 -2.27
N ILE A 228 16.53 19.12 -2.39
CA ILE A 228 16.42 17.83 -1.69
C ILE A 228 16.50 18.03 -0.18
N ARG A 229 17.42 18.88 0.31
CA ARG A 229 17.55 19.21 1.73
C ARG A 229 16.27 19.80 2.31
N ASN A 230 15.59 20.64 1.55
CA ASN A 230 14.33 21.26 1.99
C ASN A 230 13.17 20.25 2.01
N MET A 231 13.22 19.19 1.20
CA MET A 231 12.20 18.15 1.16
C MET A 231 12.36 17.10 2.27
N LEU A 232 13.59 16.87 2.76
CA LEU A 232 13.89 15.83 3.77
C LEU A 232 12.94 15.83 4.98
N PRO A 233 12.58 16.97 5.62
CA PRO A 233 11.62 16.96 6.71
C PRO A 233 10.24 16.41 6.31
N ALA A 234 9.76 16.74 5.12
CA ALA A 234 8.49 16.24 4.58
C ALA A 234 8.59 14.75 4.18
N TYR A 235 9.77 14.27 3.78
CA TYR A 235 9.99 12.85 3.45
C TYR A 235 9.90 11.94 4.68
N PHE A 236 10.27 12.43 5.87
CA PHE A 236 10.22 11.67 7.12
C PHE A 236 8.89 11.79 7.90
N THR A 237 7.91 12.53 7.35
CA THR A 237 6.57 12.68 7.95
C THR A 237 5.61 11.65 7.39
#